data_AF-A0AAV2NVV5-F1
#
_entry.id   AF-A0AAV2NVV5-F1
#
_cell.length_a   1.000
_cell.length_b   1.000
_cell.length_c   1.000
_cell.angle_alpha   90.00
_cell.angle_beta   90.00
_cell.angle_gamma   90.00
#
_symmetry.space_group_name_H-M   'P 1'
#
loop_
_entity.id
_entity.type
_entity.pdbx_description
1 polymer ?
#
loop_
_entity_poly.entity_id
_entity_poly.type
_entity_poly.pdbx_seq_one_letter_code
_entity_poly.pdbx_strand_id
1 'polypeptide(L)'
;MSTQDNTENTGYIEEEEIQQCNWIMEYCELENETARCSICKTYYENFEPIEEFKTHIIDYHNEIYQNNVKDINTWVWDIFYITENDMATCSICSWNYVNPPFDIISMRNHLMNEHNVNEVKALRLYKWIRTYVDNLNVQDGECTLCRRLCNVSNSYNLMIHVIKDHDKPVPVKFTPKEK
;
A
#
# COMPACT_ATOMS: atom_id res chain seq x y z
N MET A 1 -15.64 44.13 32.11
CA MET A 1 -14.23 43.99 31.70
C MET A 1 -13.92 42.51 31.80
N SER A 2 -14.20 41.76 30.72
CA SER A 2 -13.26 41.40 29.63
C SER A 2 -12.36 40.24 30.05
N THR A 3 -12.70 39.01 29.59
CA THR A 3 -11.92 38.13 28.66
C THR A 3 -10.66 37.53 29.31
N GLN A 4 -10.43 36.21 29.33
CA GLN A 4 -10.22 35.33 28.16
C GLN A 4 -10.26 33.84 28.58
N ASP A 5 -10.65 32.99 27.63
CA ASP A 5 -10.44 31.55 27.58
C ASP A 5 -8.96 31.15 27.75
N ASN A 6 -8.72 29.92 28.21
CA ASN A 6 -7.82 28.98 27.55
C ASN A 6 -8.08 27.55 28.02
N THR A 7 -8.66 26.76 27.14
CA THR A 7 -8.62 25.30 27.11
C THR A 7 -7.21 24.81 26.81
N GLU A 8 -6.67 23.89 27.60
CA GLU A 8 -5.56 23.03 27.16
C GLU A 8 -5.94 21.56 27.34
N ASN A 9 -6.45 21.04 26.23
CA ASN A 9 -6.49 19.63 25.85
C ASN A 9 -5.09 19.23 25.38
N THR A 10 -4.44 18.27 26.03
CA THR A 10 -3.35 17.48 25.40
C THR A 10 -3.07 16.24 26.24
N GLY A 11 -3.07 15.07 25.59
CA GLY A 11 -2.55 13.85 26.19
C GLY A 11 -3.22 12.55 25.75
N TYR A 12 -4.13 12.58 24.77
CA TYR A 12 -4.38 11.40 23.95
C TYR A 12 -3.15 11.23 23.06
N ILE A 13 -2.20 10.42 23.52
CA ILE A 13 -1.12 9.94 22.66
C ILE A 13 -1.80 9.02 21.64
N GLU A 14 -1.77 9.51 20.41
CA GLU A 14 -2.53 9.03 19.27
C GLU A 14 -2.16 7.57 18.95
N GLU A 15 -3.18 6.75 18.72
CA GLU A 15 -3.10 5.42 18.07
C GLU A 15 -2.52 5.49 16.63
N GLU A 16 -2.02 6.65 16.21
CA GLU A 16 -1.56 6.97 14.84
C GLU A 16 -0.10 6.55 14.57
N GLU A 17 0.68 6.12 15.56
CA GLU A 17 2.08 5.71 15.36
C GLU A 17 2.31 4.20 15.11
N ILE A 18 1.29 3.33 15.27
CA ILE A 18 1.44 1.86 15.07
C ILE A 18 1.21 1.43 13.59
N GLN A 19 0.84 2.36 12.70
CA GLN A 19 0.44 2.04 11.33
C GLN A 19 1.60 2.07 10.30
N GLN A 20 2.82 1.71 10.69
CA GLN A 20 3.92 1.44 9.74
C GLN A 20 4.40 -0.01 9.93
N CYS A 21 4.38 -0.80 8.84
CA CYS A 21 4.82 -2.20 8.72
C CYS A 21 3.79 -3.31 9.04
N ASN A 22 2.57 -3.21 8.50
CA ASN A 22 1.53 -4.24 8.69
C ASN A 22 1.80 -5.57 7.93
N TRP A 23 2.70 -5.60 6.94
CA TRP A 23 3.04 -6.84 6.20
C TRP A 23 3.77 -7.87 7.08
N ILE A 24 4.52 -7.37 8.07
CA ILE A 24 5.31 -8.18 8.99
C ILE A 24 4.39 -8.95 9.94
N MET A 25 3.24 -8.36 10.27
CA MET A 25 2.23 -8.97 11.15
C MET A 25 1.63 -10.25 10.57
N GLU A 26 1.65 -10.44 9.25
CA GLU A 26 1.21 -11.70 8.60
C GLU A 26 2.08 -12.89 9.01
N TYR A 27 3.31 -12.61 9.43
CA TYR A 27 4.28 -13.61 9.88
C TYR A 27 4.44 -13.61 11.40
N CYS A 28 3.65 -12.82 12.12
CA CYS A 28 3.70 -12.67 13.57
C CYS A 28 2.47 -13.34 14.22
N GLU A 29 2.69 -14.46 14.91
CA GLU A 29 1.71 -15.13 15.75
C GLU A 29 1.78 -14.50 17.16
N LEU A 30 0.73 -13.78 17.57
CA LEU A 30 0.64 -13.17 18.89
C LEU A 30 -0.01 -14.11 19.89
N GLU A 31 0.68 -14.41 20.97
CA GLU A 31 0.16 -15.16 22.12
C GLU A 31 0.47 -14.37 23.40
N ASN A 32 -0.57 -13.80 24.03
CA ASN A 32 -0.47 -12.91 25.19
C ASN A 32 0.41 -11.66 24.89
N GLU A 33 1.51 -11.50 25.62
CA GLU A 33 2.50 -10.41 25.49
C GLU A 33 3.73 -10.84 24.66
N THR A 34 3.64 -11.98 23.98
CA THR A 34 4.72 -12.54 23.17
C THR A 34 4.36 -12.58 21.70
N ALA A 35 5.36 -12.36 20.86
CA ALA A 35 5.28 -12.62 19.44
C ALA A 35 6.11 -13.83 19.06
N ARG A 36 5.57 -14.61 18.12
CA ARG A 36 6.26 -15.74 17.52
C ARG A 36 6.32 -15.57 16.01
N CYS A 37 7.48 -15.76 15.43
CA CYS A 37 7.60 -15.85 13.98
C CYS A 37 6.91 -17.12 13.47
N SER A 38 5.94 -17.00 12.57
CA SER A 38 5.18 -18.13 12.05
C SER A 38 6.03 -19.07 11.19
N ILE A 39 7.19 -18.61 10.69
CA ILE A 39 8.10 -19.33 9.80
C ILE A 39 9.11 -20.17 10.59
N CYS A 40 9.92 -19.53 11.45
CA CYS A 40 11.00 -20.21 12.19
C CYS A 40 10.67 -20.48 13.66
N LYS A 41 9.51 -20.01 14.14
CA LYS A 41 9.04 -20.17 15.51
C LYS A 41 9.93 -19.51 16.58
N THR A 42 10.76 -18.54 16.20
CA THR A 42 11.49 -17.66 17.14
C THR A 42 10.51 -16.80 17.95
N TYR A 43 10.77 -16.65 19.25
CA TYR A 43 9.94 -15.91 20.20
C TYR A 43 10.55 -14.56 20.59
N TYR A 44 9.66 -13.60 20.82
CA TYR A 44 9.96 -12.25 21.29
C TYR A 44 9.05 -11.96 22.48
N GLU A 45 9.65 -11.66 23.63
CA GLU A 45 8.94 -11.26 24.85
C GLU A 45 8.73 -9.75 24.85
N ASN A 46 7.58 -9.28 25.36
CA ASN A 46 7.17 -7.87 25.39
C ASN A 46 7.04 -7.29 23.97
N PHE A 47 5.92 -7.54 23.29
CA PHE A 47 5.61 -7.18 21.90
C PHE A 47 5.50 -5.65 21.60
N GLU A 48 6.40 -4.84 22.17
CA GLU A 48 6.63 -3.45 21.81
C GLU A 48 7.90 -3.18 20.95
N PRO A 49 8.50 -4.17 20.25
CA PRO A 49 9.42 -3.83 19.18
C PRO A 49 9.02 -4.52 17.85
N ILE A 50 8.07 -3.91 17.14
CA ILE A 50 7.84 -4.19 15.70
C ILE A 50 9.18 -4.13 14.95
N GLU A 51 10.10 -3.24 15.35
CA GLU A 51 11.42 -3.10 14.73
C GLU A 51 12.37 -4.27 14.98
N GLU A 52 12.32 -4.93 16.15
CA GLU A 52 13.13 -6.14 16.38
C GLU A 52 12.59 -7.31 15.55
N PHE A 53 11.27 -7.45 15.50
CA PHE A 53 10.63 -8.49 14.70
C PHE A 53 10.84 -8.24 13.20
N LYS A 54 10.83 -6.99 12.76
CA LYS A 54 11.21 -6.58 11.40
C LYS A 54 12.65 -6.88 11.06
N THR A 55 13.57 -6.54 11.96
CA THR A 55 15.01 -6.86 11.81
C THR A 55 15.19 -8.37 11.68
N HIS A 56 14.46 -9.14 12.48
CA HIS A 56 14.44 -10.59 12.36
C HIS A 56 14.00 -11.08 10.97
N ILE A 57 12.88 -10.58 10.43
CA ILE A 57 12.44 -10.97 9.09
C ILE A 57 13.47 -10.56 8.03
N ILE A 58 14.14 -9.40 8.17
CA ILE A 58 15.20 -8.95 7.25
C ILE A 58 16.40 -9.89 7.26
N ASP A 59 16.87 -10.24 8.45
CA ASP A 59 18.14 -10.94 8.63
C ASP A 59 18.00 -12.45 8.39
N TYR A 60 16.88 -13.04 8.78
CA TYR A 60 16.68 -14.49 8.78
C TYR A 60 15.67 -15.00 7.76
N HIS A 61 14.84 -14.10 7.22
CA HIS A 61 13.82 -14.41 6.21
C HIS A 61 13.92 -13.41 5.05
N ASN A 62 15.16 -13.14 4.62
CA ASN A 62 15.45 -12.10 3.65
C ASN A 62 14.64 -12.28 2.36
N GLU A 63 14.38 -13.51 1.88
CA GLU A 63 13.51 -13.69 0.71
C GLU A 63 12.09 -13.14 0.91
N ILE A 64 11.54 -13.23 2.13
CA ILE A 64 10.24 -12.67 2.48
C ILE A 64 10.32 -11.15 2.51
N TYR A 65 11.35 -10.59 3.15
CA TYR A 65 11.60 -9.15 3.11
C TYR A 65 11.77 -8.65 1.68
N GLN A 66 12.59 -9.28 0.84
CA GLN A 66 12.81 -8.87 -0.55
C GLN A 66 11.54 -8.96 -1.40
N ASN A 67 10.70 -9.98 -1.18
CA ASN A 67 9.42 -10.12 -1.86
C ASN A 67 8.41 -9.06 -1.38
N ASN A 68 8.45 -8.64 -0.11
CA ASN A 68 7.54 -7.64 0.46
C ASN A 68 8.09 -6.19 0.40
N VAL A 69 9.39 -5.96 0.23
CA VAL A 69 10.05 -4.64 0.20
C VAL A 69 10.41 -4.18 -1.20
N LYS A 70 10.54 -5.12 -2.16
CA LYS A 70 10.20 -4.75 -3.54
C LYS A 70 8.81 -4.11 -3.59
N ASP A 71 7.87 -4.49 -2.71
CA ASP A 71 6.53 -3.89 -2.62
C ASP A 71 6.43 -2.50 -1.94
N ILE A 72 7.32 -2.15 -1.00
CA ILE A 72 7.23 -0.89 -0.21
C ILE A 72 7.56 0.38 -1.02
N ASN A 73 8.43 0.28 -2.04
CA ASN A 73 8.68 1.38 -2.98
C ASN A 73 7.91 1.22 -4.30
N THR A 74 7.22 0.09 -4.52
CA THR A 74 6.41 -0.14 -5.73
C THR A 74 4.93 0.11 -5.53
N TRP A 75 4.38 0.24 -4.32
CA TRP A 75 2.96 0.57 -4.18
C TRP A 75 2.60 1.91 -4.83
N VAL A 76 3.55 2.85 -4.93
CA VAL A 76 3.37 4.06 -5.73
C VAL A 76 3.08 3.69 -7.19
N TRP A 77 3.78 2.71 -7.73
CA TRP A 77 3.56 2.12 -9.07
C TRP A 77 2.33 1.20 -9.15
N ASP A 78 1.67 0.85 -8.05
CA ASP A 78 0.29 0.28 -8.09
C ASP A 78 -0.75 1.32 -8.50
N ILE A 79 -0.40 2.60 -8.43
CA ILE A 79 -1.30 3.72 -8.75
C ILE A 79 -0.74 4.57 -9.89
N PHE A 80 0.58 4.66 -10.07
CA PHE A 80 1.22 5.34 -11.19
C PHE A 80 1.48 4.39 -12.35
N TYR A 81 1.57 4.93 -13.57
CA TYR A 81 2.07 4.19 -14.73
C TYR A 81 3.04 5.08 -15.52
N ILE A 82 3.92 4.44 -16.30
CA ILE A 82 4.83 5.16 -17.19
C ILE A 82 4.20 5.25 -18.58
N THR A 83 4.15 6.45 -19.13
CA THR A 83 3.71 6.71 -20.51
C THR A 83 4.85 6.50 -21.51
N GLU A 84 4.53 6.40 -22.80
CA GLU A 84 5.52 6.26 -23.89
C GLU A 84 6.55 7.41 -23.95
N ASN A 85 6.24 8.56 -23.34
CA ASN A 85 7.11 9.74 -23.28
C ASN A 85 7.94 9.82 -21.98
N ASP A 86 8.15 8.69 -21.30
CA ASP A 86 8.89 8.61 -20.03
C ASP A 86 8.34 9.57 -18.95
N MET A 87 7.01 9.70 -18.89
CA MET A 87 6.34 10.42 -17.80
C MET A 87 5.65 9.43 -16.87
N ALA A 88 5.86 9.60 -15.57
CA ALA A 88 5.10 8.88 -14.55
C ALA A 88 3.78 9.61 -14.29
N THR A 89 2.66 8.96 -14.61
CA THR A 89 1.31 9.54 -14.55
C THR A 89 0.49 8.89 -13.44
N CYS A 90 -0.14 9.72 -12.59
CA CYS A 90 -1.07 9.26 -11.56
C CYS A 90 -2.37 8.75 -12.20
N SER A 91 -2.78 7.50 -11.94
CA SER A 91 -4.01 6.96 -12.52
C SER A 91 -5.30 7.57 -11.94
N ILE A 92 -5.22 8.26 -10.81
CA ILE A 92 -6.38 8.88 -10.16
C ILE A 92 -6.70 10.26 -10.77
N CYS A 93 -5.69 11.09 -11.02
CA CYS A 93 -5.88 12.49 -11.45
C CYS A 93 -5.11 12.90 -12.71
N SER A 94 -4.33 11.99 -13.29
CA SER A 94 -3.48 12.23 -14.46
C SER A 94 -2.39 13.29 -14.26
N TRP A 95 -2.00 13.56 -12.99
CA TRP A 95 -0.82 14.37 -12.70
C TRP A 95 0.44 13.66 -13.19
N ASN A 96 1.37 14.40 -13.79
CA ASN A 96 2.57 13.86 -14.44
C ASN A 96 3.85 14.30 -13.73
N TYR A 97 4.77 13.36 -13.56
CA TYR A 97 6.16 13.62 -13.22
C TYR A 97 6.99 13.35 -14.47
N VAL A 98 7.70 14.38 -14.93
CA VAL A 98 8.53 14.34 -16.14
C VAL A 98 9.99 14.09 -15.77
N ASN A 99 10.75 13.52 -16.71
CA ASN A 99 12.19 13.28 -16.64
C ASN A 99 12.62 12.27 -15.54
N PRO A 100 13.01 11.04 -15.91
CA PRO A 100 13.63 10.13 -14.96
C PRO A 100 15.02 10.63 -14.49
N PRO A 101 15.48 10.27 -13.28
CA PRO A 101 14.81 9.39 -12.32
C PRO A 101 13.62 10.07 -11.62
N PHE A 102 12.51 9.36 -11.49
CA PHE A 102 11.31 9.89 -10.86
C PHE A 102 11.48 10.01 -9.34
N ASP A 103 11.03 11.13 -8.79
CA ASP A 103 11.01 11.35 -7.35
C ASP A 103 9.85 10.60 -6.69
N ILE A 104 10.14 9.39 -6.23
CA ILE A 104 9.19 8.51 -5.54
C ILE A 104 8.64 9.14 -4.26
N ILE A 105 9.41 9.99 -3.56
CA ILE A 105 8.97 10.66 -2.33
C ILE A 105 7.89 11.68 -2.68
N SER A 106 8.13 12.48 -3.73
CA SER A 106 7.14 13.44 -4.22
C SER A 106 5.87 12.75 -4.74
N MET A 107 6.00 11.64 -5.46
CA MET A 107 4.86 10.84 -5.92
C MET A 107 4.06 10.24 -4.75
N ARG A 108 4.74 9.73 -3.73
CA ARG A 108 4.13 9.24 -2.49
C ARG A 108 3.33 10.35 -1.78
N ASN A 109 3.96 11.51 -1.58
CA ASN A 109 3.32 12.65 -0.95
C ASN A 109 2.11 13.13 -1.73
N HIS A 110 2.18 13.10 -3.07
CA HIS A 110 1.02 13.36 -3.92
C HIS A 110 -0.14 12.38 -3.65
N LEU A 111 0.11 11.07 -3.60
CA LEU A 111 -0.93 10.08 -3.30
C LEU A 111 -1.55 10.30 -1.92
N MET A 112 -0.73 10.59 -0.90
CA MET A 112 -1.20 10.81 0.47
C MET A 112 -2.00 12.11 0.59
N ASN A 113 -1.49 13.22 0.05
CA ASN A 113 -2.07 14.54 0.26
C ASN A 113 -3.23 14.86 -0.70
N GLU A 114 -3.16 14.37 -1.94
CA GLU A 114 -4.16 14.67 -2.97
C GLU A 114 -5.26 13.62 -3.05
N HIS A 115 -4.96 12.38 -2.68
CA HIS A 115 -5.88 11.25 -2.85
C HIS A 115 -6.17 10.48 -1.56
N ASN A 116 -5.55 10.86 -0.43
CA ASN A 116 -5.66 10.11 0.82
C ASN A 116 -5.35 8.62 0.60
N VAL A 117 -4.38 8.32 -0.27
CA VAL A 117 -3.92 6.95 -0.55
C VAL A 117 -2.58 6.76 0.12
N ASN A 118 -2.53 5.79 1.03
CA ASN A 118 -1.32 5.31 1.66
C ASN A 118 -1.06 3.85 1.25
N GLU A 119 0.09 3.33 1.66
CA GLU A 119 0.52 1.97 1.38
C GLU A 119 -0.54 0.92 1.77
N VAL A 120 -1.20 1.08 2.93
CA VAL A 120 -2.23 0.15 3.39
C VAL A 120 -3.42 0.09 2.42
N LYS A 121 -3.85 1.24 1.89
CA LYS A 121 -4.93 1.30 0.89
C LYS A 121 -4.50 0.69 -0.44
N ALA A 122 -3.27 0.95 -0.88
CA ALA A 122 -2.71 0.38 -2.10
C ALA A 122 -2.59 -1.16 -2.00
N LEU A 123 -2.08 -1.68 -0.88
CA LEU A 123 -1.98 -3.12 -0.64
C LEU A 123 -3.35 -3.81 -0.61
N ARG A 124 -4.35 -3.19 0.02
CA ARG A 124 -5.74 -3.71 0.02
C ARG A 124 -6.30 -3.80 -1.40
N LEU A 125 -6.04 -2.79 -2.23
CA LEU A 125 -6.43 -2.80 -3.63
C LEU A 125 -5.74 -3.95 -4.39
N TYR A 126 -4.42 -4.06 -4.26
CA TYR A 126 -3.63 -5.09 -4.92
C TYR A 126 -4.10 -6.52 -4.55
N LYS A 127 -4.31 -6.79 -3.26
CA LYS A 127 -4.83 -8.08 -2.80
C LYS A 127 -6.21 -8.40 -3.37
N TRP A 128 -7.07 -7.40 -3.48
CA TRP A 128 -8.39 -7.58 -4.08
C TRP A 128 -8.31 -7.86 -5.58
N ILE A 129 -7.44 -7.14 -6.32
CA ILE A 129 -7.22 -7.38 -7.75
C ILE A 129 -6.71 -8.79 -8.02
N ARG A 130 -5.85 -9.34 -7.16
CA ARG A 130 -5.37 -10.74 -7.25
C ARG A 130 -6.48 -11.79 -7.20
N THR A 131 -7.68 -11.45 -6.74
CA THR A 131 -8.82 -12.38 -6.80
C THR A 131 -9.47 -12.45 -8.19
N TYR A 132 -9.14 -11.50 -9.08
CA TYR A 132 -9.73 -11.35 -10.41
C TYR A 132 -8.72 -11.35 -11.55
N VAL A 133 -7.42 -11.33 -11.25
CA VAL A 133 -6.35 -11.26 -12.26
C VAL A 133 -5.26 -12.26 -11.93
N ASP A 134 -4.98 -13.14 -12.88
CA ASP A 134 -3.84 -14.05 -12.84
C ASP A 134 -2.60 -13.36 -13.46
N ASN A 135 -1.40 -13.72 -12.98
CA ASN A 135 -0.12 -13.28 -13.55
C ASN A 135 0.13 -11.76 -13.59
N LEU A 136 -0.31 -11.01 -12.58
CA LEU A 136 -0.07 -9.55 -12.43
C LEU A 136 1.38 -9.09 -12.60
N ASN A 137 2.36 -9.99 -12.43
CA ASN A 137 3.78 -9.70 -12.56
C ASN A 137 4.29 -9.74 -14.02
N VAL A 138 3.45 -10.12 -14.98
CA VAL A 138 3.75 -10.14 -16.41
C VAL A 138 3.06 -8.94 -17.05
N GLN A 139 3.67 -8.31 -18.05
CA GLN A 139 3.18 -7.11 -18.75
C GLN A 139 1.72 -7.20 -19.23
N ASP A 140 1.15 -8.40 -19.25
CA ASP A 140 -0.25 -8.70 -19.52
C ASP A 140 -0.83 -9.62 -18.43
N GLY A 141 -1.57 -9.06 -17.48
CA GLY A 141 -2.36 -9.85 -16.53
C GLY A 141 -3.68 -10.27 -17.16
N GLU A 142 -4.10 -11.50 -16.89
CA GLU A 142 -5.33 -12.05 -17.44
C GLU A 142 -6.47 -11.90 -16.45
N CYS A 143 -7.54 -11.20 -16.83
CA CYS A 143 -8.74 -11.16 -16.00
C CYS A 143 -9.43 -12.53 -15.98
N THR A 144 -9.58 -13.13 -14.80
CA THR A 144 -10.18 -14.45 -14.61
C THR A 144 -11.68 -14.48 -14.96
N LEU A 145 -12.34 -13.31 -14.95
CA LEU A 145 -13.78 -13.18 -15.21
C LEU A 145 -14.11 -13.17 -16.70
N CYS A 146 -13.28 -12.57 -17.55
CA CYS A 146 -13.53 -12.47 -19.00
C CYS A 146 -12.42 -13.03 -19.88
N ARG A 147 -11.35 -13.59 -19.29
CA ARG A 147 -10.19 -14.15 -20.01
C ARG A 147 -9.50 -13.16 -20.93
N ARG A 148 -9.73 -11.86 -20.71
CA ARG A 148 -9.09 -10.79 -21.47
C ARG A 148 -7.73 -10.50 -20.85
N LEU A 149 -6.72 -10.40 -21.71
CA LEU A 149 -5.45 -9.77 -21.34
C LEU A 149 -5.72 -8.28 -21.11
N CYS A 150 -5.57 -7.87 -19.86
CA CYS A 150 -5.69 -6.48 -19.46
C CYS A 150 -4.29 -5.87 -19.50
N ASN A 151 -4.16 -4.69 -20.10
CA ASN A 151 -2.94 -3.91 -19.96
C ASN A 151 -2.80 -3.53 -18.47
N VAL A 152 -1.91 -4.22 -17.77
CA VAL A 152 -1.71 -4.12 -16.31
C VAL A 152 -0.77 -2.98 -15.97
N SER A 153 -0.97 -1.79 -16.55
CA SER A 153 -0.05 -0.68 -16.29
C SER A 153 0.08 -0.39 -14.78
N ASN A 154 -0.98 -0.70 -13.99
CA ASN A 154 -0.95 -0.85 -12.54
C ASN A 154 -2.29 -1.42 -11.96
N SER A 155 -2.32 -1.65 -10.64
CA SER A 155 -3.48 -2.15 -9.88
C SER A 155 -4.72 -1.26 -9.98
N TYR A 156 -4.57 0.07 -10.00
CA TYR A 156 -5.71 1.00 -10.08
C TYR A 156 -6.46 0.89 -11.41
N ASN A 157 -5.76 0.82 -12.53
CA ASN A 157 -6.39 0.69 -13.85
C ASN A 157 -7.16 -0.63 -13.98
N LEU A 158 -6.63 -1.71 -13.40
CA LEU A 158 -7.33 -3.00 -13.35
C LEU A 158 -8.59 -2.95 -12.50
N MET A 159 -8.58 -2.17 -11.43
CA MET A 159 -9.77 -1.94 -10.62
C MET A 159 -10.88 -1.26 -11.41
N ILE A 160 -10.53 -0.23 -12.20
CA ILE A 160 -11.49 0.42 -13.08
C ILE A 160 -12.10 -0.59 -14.06
N HIS A 161 -11.28 -1.47 -14.66
CA HIS A 161 -11.78 -2.55 -15.51
C HIS A 161 -12.74 -3.47 -14.74
N VAL A 162 -12.34 -4.00 -13.59
CA VAL A 162 -13.13 -4.98 -12.84
C VAL A 162 -14.46 -4.39 -12.36
N ILE A 163 -14.49 -3.13 -11.95
CA ILE A 163 -15.72 -2.43 -11.55
C ILE A 163 -16.63 -2.20 -12.75
N LYS A 164 -16.10 -1.62 -13.84
CA LYS A 164 -16.93 -1.20 -14.98
C LYS A 164 -17.45 -2.38 -15.80
N ASP A 165 -16.62 -3.41 -15.98
CA ASP A 165 -16.92 -4.49 -16.92
C ASP A 165 -17.56 -5.70 -16.21
N HIS A 166 -17.36 -5.86 -14.89
CA HIS A 166 -17.85 -7.02 -14.12
C HIS A 166 -18.70 -6.68 -12.89
N ASP A 167 -19.03 -5.39 -12.68
CA ASP A 167 -19.91 -4.88 -11.61
C ASP A 167 -19.51 -5.39 -10.20
N LYS A 168 -18.20 -5.40 -9.91
CA LYS A 168 -17.69 -5.83 -8.60
C LYS A 168 -17.54 -4.68 -7.61
N PRO A 169 -17.82 -4.92 -6.31
CA PRO A 169 -17.64 -3.91 -5.28
C PRO A 169 -16.16 -3.70 -4.97
N VAL A 170 -15.74 -2.44 -4.87
CA VAL A 170 -14.37 -2.07 -4.54
C VAL A 170 -14.12 -2.18 -3.02
N PRO A 171 -12.97 -2.70 -2.57
CA PRO A 171 -12.63 -2.81 -1.14
C PRO A 171 -12.22 -1.46 -0.53
N VAL A 172 -11.84 -0.50 -1.37
CA VAL A 172 -11.32 0.81 -0.97
C VAL A 172 -11.92 1.88 -1.87
N LYS A 173 -12.62 2.86 -1.29
CA LYS A 173 -13.09 4.02 -2.05
C LYS A 173 -11.92 4.95 -2.32
N PHE A 174 -11.54 5.05 -3.59
CA PHE A 174 -10.69 6.14 -4.08
C PHE A 174 -11.58 7.34 -4.35
N THR A 175 -11.29 8.48 -3.73
CA THR A 175 -12.01 9.74 -3.97
C THR A 175 -11.18 10.59 -4.92
N PRO A 176 -11.58 10.75 -6.19
CA PRO A 176 -11.05 11.83 -7.01
C PRO A 176 -11.41 13.15 -6.35
N LYS A 177 -10.48 14.11 -6.27
CA LYS A 177 -10.88 15.50 -6.06
C LYS A 177 -11.60 15.95 -7.32
N GLU A 178 -12.85 16.37 -7.19
CA GLU A 178 -13.55 17.09 -8.26
C GLU A 178 -12.72 18.32 -8.60
N LYS A 179 -12.43 18.49 -9.90
CA LYS A 179 -11.71 19.66 -10.42
C LYS A 179 -12.60 20.88 -10.42
#